data_AF-A0A9W8I396-F1
#
_entry.id   AF-A0A9W8I396-F1
#
_cell.length_a   1.000
_cell.length_b   1.000
_cell.length_c   1.000
_cell.angle_alpha   90.00
_cell.angle_beta   90.00
_cell.angle_gamma   90.00
#
_symmetry.space_group_name_H-M   'P 1'
#
loop_
_entity.id
_entity.type
_entity.pdbx_description
1 polymer ?
#
loop_
_entity_poly.entity_id
_entity_poly.type
_entity_poly.pdbx_seq_one_letter_code
_entity_poly.pdbx_strand_id
1 'polypeptide(L)'
;MNQFLSRFSELDNADQRAFLYSDLSSQKTDNPEGYQEAFKFWSRLLLQACEQGLLSATNSAKQQPNRSDDSDKGSATNDTYSALCIDRRGLAARLAFHGDTPMGVDEVVDDMVRQGDLVPMSEFLVGSGA
;
A
#
# COMPACT_ATOMS: atom_id res chain seq x y z
N MET A 1 -9.37 6.13 3.82
CA MET A 1 -8.83 5.76 2.49
C MET A 1 -9.57 6.47 1.36
N ASN A 2 -10.88 6.31 1.17
CA ASN A 2 -11.61 7.01 0.10
C ASN A 2 -11.46 8.54 0.06
N GLN A 3 -11.49 9.21 1.22
CA GLN A 3 -11.26 10.67 1.29
C GLN A 3 -9.82 11.07 0.91
N PHE A 4 -8.86 10.17 1.06
CA PHE A 4 -7.49 10.38 0.60
C PHE A 4 -7.40 10.18 -0.92
N LEU A 5 -8.01 9.11 -1.44
CA LEU A 5 -8.06 8.82 -2.88
C LEU A 5 -8.77 9.93 -3.68
N SER A 6 -9.80 10.56 -3.12
CA SER A 6 -10.50 11.69 -3.76
C SER A 6 -9.65 12.97 -3.87
N ARG A 7 -8.38 12.97 -3.44
CA ARG A 7 -7.44 14.07 -3.65
C ARG A 7 -6.69 13.96 -4.99
N PHE A 8 -6.79 12.82 -5.65
CA PHE A 8 -6.11 12.53 -6.91
C PHE A 8 -7.10 12.69 -8.06
N SER A 9 -6.99 13.79 -8.81
CA SER A 9 -7.91 14.08 -9.93
C SER A 9 -7.85 13.02 -11.03
N GLU A 10 -6.73 12.27 -11.11
CA GLU A 10 -6.56 11.14 -12.01
C GLU A 10 -7.57 10.02 -11.73
N LEU A 11 -8.04 9.90 -10.48
CA LEU A 11 -9.04 8.92 -10.07
C LEU A 11 -10.48 9.40 -10.30
N ASP A 12 -10.71 10.71 -10.39
CA ASP A 12 -12.03 11.27 -10.70
C ASP A 12 -12.36 11.13 -12.20
N ASN A 13 -11.34 11.17 -13.06
CA ASN A 13 -11.50 10.91 -14.49
C ASN A 13 -11.73 9.41 -14.73
N ALA A 14 -12.87 9.05 -15.33
CA ALA A 14 -13.26 7.66 -15.54
C ALA A 14 -12.30 6.89 -16.48
N ASP A 15 -11.81 7.53 -17.54
CA ASP A 15 -10.91 6.88 -18.50
C ASP A 15 -9.53 6.66 -17.90
N GLN A 16 -9.01 7.67 -17.18
CA GLN A 16 -7.74 7.54 -16.46
C GLN A 16 -7.84 6.51 -15.33
N ARG A 17 -8.94 6.49 -14.58
CA ARG A 17 -9.16 5.46 -13.54
C ARG A 17 -9.22 4.07 -14.15
N ALA A 18 -9.98 3.87 -15.24
CA ALA A 18 -10.05 2.58 -15.93
C ALA A 18 -8.66 2.12 -16.39
N PHE A 19 -7.84 3.04 -16.91
CA PHE A 19 -6.46 2.77 -17.27
C PHE A 19 -5.58 2.41 -16.06
N LEU A 20 -5.64 3.18 -14.97
CA LEU A 20 -4.84 2.95 -13.76
C LEU A 20 -5.23 1.67 -13.02
N TYR A 21 -6.47 1.21 -13.18
CA TYR A 21 -7.04 0.05 -12.50
C TYR A 21 -7.00 -1.23 -13.34
N SER A 22 -6.58 -1.13 -14.60
CA SER A 22 -6.44 -2.29 -15.48
C SER A 22 -5.31 -3.21 -15.01
N ASP A 23 -5.20 -4.36 -15.67
CA ASP A 23 -4.02 -5.21 -15.55
C ASP A 23 -2.81 -4.46 -16.11
N LEU A 24 -1.81 -4.21 -15.25
CA LEU A 24 -0.58 -3.49 -15.62
C LEU A 24 0.51 -4.45 -16.12
N SER A 25 0.35 -5.76 -15.93
CA SER A 25 1.37 -6.75 -16.30
C SER A 25 1.58 -6.81 -17.82
N SER A 26 0.49 -6.79 -18.59
CA SER A 26 0.53 -6.74 -20.06
C SER A 26 0.99 -5.40 -20.61
N GLN A 27 0.77 -4.30 -19.87
CA GLN A 27 1.19 -2.97 -20.32
C GLN A 27 2.71 -2.84 -20.41
N LYS A 28 3.47 -3.60 -19.61
CA LYS A 28 4.94 -3.62 -19.70
C LYS A 28 5.45 -3.98 -21.10
N THR A 29 4.70 -4.80 -21.84
CA THR A 29 5.03 -5.17 -23.22
C THR A 29 4.28 -4.32 -24.23
N ASP A 30 2.98 -4.11 -24.01
CA ASP A 30 2.08 -3.60 -25.04
C ASP A 30 2.01 -2.07 -25.06
N ASN A 31 2.25 -1.43 -23.91
CA ASN A 31 2.29 0.02 -23.77
C ASN A 31 3.25 0.44 -22.63
N PRO A 32 4.58 0.37 -22.84
CA PRO A 32 5.56 0.64 -21.79
C PRO A 32 5.49 2.07 -21.24
N GLU A 33 5.15 3.05 -22.08
CA GLU A 33 4.96 4.45 -21.66
C GLU A 33 3.74 4.57 -20.73
N GLY A 34 2.63 3.93 -21.09
CA GLY A 34 1.45 3.85 -20.23
C GLY A 34 1.79 3.20 -18.88
N TYR A 35 2.48 2.06 -18.91
CA TYR A 35 2.92 1.39 -17.68
C TYR A 35 3.76 2.34 -16.81
N GLN A 36 4.68 3.10 -17.41
CA GLN A 36 5.53 4.03 -16.68
C GLN A 36 4.71 5.15 -16.00
N GLU A 37 3.69 5.68 -16.66
CA GLU A 37 2.79 6.68 -16.06
C GLU A 37 1.95 6.08 -14.93
N ALA A 38 1.42 4.87 -15.12
CA ALA A 38 0.71 4.14 -14.06
C ALA A 38 1.63 3.84 -12.86
N PHE A 39 2.87 3.43 -13.11
CA PHE A 39 3.89 3.17 -12.09
C PHE A 39 4.20 4.44 -11.29
N LYS A 40 4.44 5.58 -11.95
CA LYS A 40 4.69 6.88 -11.28
C LYS A 40 3.50 7.31 -10.42
N PHE A 41 2.28 7.11 -10.92
CA PHE A 41 1.07 7.44 -10.18
C PHE A 41 0.95 6.59 -8.91
N TRP A 42 1.01 5.26 -9.05
CA TRP A 42 0.81 4.33 -7.95
C TRP A 42 1.94 4.41 -6.92
N SER A 43 3.20 4.55 -7.34
CA SER A 43 4.32 4.68 -6.40
C SER A 43 4.19 5.94 -5.54
N ARG A 44 3.89 7.10 -6.16
CA ARG A 44 3.63 8.35 -5.43
C ARG A 44 2.46 8.21 -4.46
N LEU A 45 1.35 7.61 -4.91
CA LEU A 45 0.16 7.42 -4.09
C LEU A 45 0.46 6.52 -2.89
N LEU A 46 1.15 5.39 -3.10
CA LEU A 46 1.52 4.44 -2.06
C LEU A 46 2.42 5.09 -1.00
N LEU A 47 3.44 5.83 -1.43
CA LEU A 47 4.33 6.55 -0.51
C LEU A 47 3.57 7.58 0.33
N GLN A 48 2.74 8.42 -0.29
CA GLN A 48 1.93 9.41 0.44
C GLN A 48 0.93 8.76 1.41
N ALA A 49 0.32 7.64 1.02
CA ALA A 49 -0.59 6.89 1.87
C ALA A 49 0.17 6.26 3.05
N CYS A 50 1.40 5.79 2.83
CA CYS A 50 2.28 5.31 3.88
C CYS A 50 2.68 6.39 4.87
N GLU A 51 3.14 7.54 4.39
CA GLU A 51 3.51 8.71 5.22
C GLU A 51 2.35 9.19 6.10
N GLN A 52 1.12 9.07 5.62
CA GLN A 52 -0.10 9.40 6.39
C GLN A 52 -0.57 8.26 7.31
N GLY A 53 0.17 7.16 7.41
CA GLY A 53 -0.17 6.00 8.22
C GLY A 53 -1.38 5.21 7.71
N LEU A 54 -1.85 5.48 6.49
CA LEU A 54 -3.06 4.88 5.92
C LEU A 54 -2.87 3.44 5.47
N LEU A 55 -1.62 3.00 5.30
CA LEU A 55 -1.23 1.66 4.83
C LEU A 55 -0.60 0.77 5.91
N SER A 56 -0.27 1.31 7.09
CA SER A 56 0.38 0.57 8.17
C SER A 56 -0.44 -0.62 8.68
N ALA A 57 0.25 -1.74 8.93
CA ALA A 57 -0.33 -2.99 9.44
C ALA A 57 -0.96 -2.86 10.84
N THR A 58 -0.50 -1.89 11.64
CA THR A 58 -1.01 -1.62 13.00
C THR A 58 -2.48 -1.17 13.02
N ASN A 59 -3.00 -0.63 11.92
CA ASN A 59 -4.42 -0.26 11.81
C ASN A 59 -5.33 -1.47 11.54
N SER A 60 -4.78 -2.60 11.07
CA SER A 60 -5.54 -3.83 10.82
C SER A 60 -5.82 -4.62 12.11
N ALA A 61 -5.12 -4.33 13.21
CA ALA A 61 -5.24 -5.07 14.48
C ALA A 61 -6.34 -4.54 15.43
N LYS A 62 -7.08 -3.47 15.07
CA LYS A 62 -8.12 -2.87 15.94
C LYS A 62 -9.56 -3.32 15.65
N GLN A 63 -9.76 -4.36 14.83
CA GLN A 63 -11.06 -5.03 14.70
C GLN A 63 -11.06 -6.39 15.40
N GLN A 64 -11.05 -6.38 16.74
CA GLN A 64 -11.64 -7.45 17.54
C GLN A 64 -12.51 -6.81 18.63
N PRO A 65 -13.83 -7.00 18.62
CA PRO A 65 -14.66 -6.60 19.74
C PRO A 65 -14.62 -7.67 20.84
N ASN A 66 -14.29 -7.23 22.05
CA ASN A 66 -14.66 -7.78 23.35
C ASN A 66 -14.51 -9.30 23.58
N ARG A 67 -13.41 -9.66 24.25
CA ARG A 67 -13.51 -10.55 25.42
C ARG A 67 -12.75 -9.91 26.58
N SER A 68 -13.52 -9.41 27.53
CA SER A 68 -13.10 -9.05 28.87
C SER A 68 -12.50 -10.28 29.56
N ASP A 69 -11.22 -10.23 29.89
CA ASP A 69 -10.75 -10.89 31.10
C ASP A 69 -9.52 -10.19 31.67
N ASP A 70 -9.52 -10.11 32.99
CA ASP A 70 -8.61 -9.42 33.88
C ASP A 70 -7.22 -10.06 33.81
N SER A 71 -6.17 -9.30 33.48
CA SER A 71 -4.78 -9.59 33.88
C SER A 71 -3.83 -8.47 33.49
N ASP A 72 -3.42 -7.75 34.53
CA ASP A 72 -2.21 -6.94 34.63
C ASP A 72 -0.98 -7.67 34.07
N LYS A 73 -0.50 -7.25 32.88
CA LYS A 73 0.89 -7.42 32.45
C LYS A 73 1.27 -6.24 31.56
N GLY A 74 2.26 -5.49 32.02
CA GLY A 74 2.77 -4.27 31.42
C GLY A 74 2.78 -4.31 29.90
N SER A 75 2.02 -3.38 29.30
CA SER A 75 2.22 -2.97 27.93
C SER A 75 3.61 -2.34 27.90
N ALA A 76 4.61 -3.17 27.62
CA ALA A 76 5.82 -2.68 27.00
C ALA A 76 5.34 -1.95 25.76
N THR A 77 5.28 -0.62 25.83
CA THR A 77 5.40 0.23 24.67
C THR A 77 6.78 -0.10 24.11
N ASN A 78 6.85 -1.24 23.43
CA ASN A 78 7.96 -1.59 22.59
C ASN A 78 8.02 -0.38 21.66
N ASP A 79 9.07 0.42 21.79
CA ASP A 79 9.45 1.50 20.87
C ASP A 79 9.72 0.84 19.52
N THR A 80 8.64 0.32 18.97
CA THR A 80 8.56 -0.53 17.81
C THR A 80 8.86 0.44 16.71
N TYR A 81 10.05 0.32 16.13
CA TYR A 81 10.45 0.99 14.91
C TYR A 81 9.22 1.41 14.13
N SER A 82 8.94 2.72 14.11
CA SER A 82 7.85 3.29 13.33
C SER A 82 8.26 3.29 11.86
N ALA A 83 8.58 2.10 11.34
CA ALA A 83 8.86 1.88 9.94
C ALA A 83 7.57 2.12 9.16
N LEU A 84 7.65 2.95 8.14
CA LEU A 84 6.56 3.15 7.20
C LEU A 84 6.43 1.86 6.37
N CYS A 85 5.47 1.02 6.73
CA CYS A 85 5.26 -0.27 6.08
C CYS A 85 4.01 -0.27 5.20
N ILE A 86 4.12 -0.91 4.04
CA ILE A 86 2.98 -1.28 3.20
C ILE A 86 2.61 -2.73 3.52
N ASP A 87 1.42 -2.98 4.08
CA ASP A 87 0.87 -4.33 4.13
C ASP A 87 0.22 -4.67 2.79
N ARG A 88 0.79 -5.63 2.06
CA ARG A 88 0.24 -6.11 0.78
C ARG A 88 -1.11 -6.78 0.94
N ARG A 89 -1.41 -7.35 2.12
CA ARG A 89 -2.66 -8.07 2.33
C ARG A 89 -3.85 -7.13 2.27
N GLY A 90 -4.71 -7.37 1.28
CA GLY A 90 -5.88 -6.53 1.03
C GLY A 90 -5.53 -5.12 0.55
N LEU A 91 -4.30 -4.89 0.07
CA LEU A 91 -3.86 -3.57 -0.41
C LEU A 91 -4.77 -3.06 -1.54
N ALA A 92 -5.01 -3.89 -2.55
CA ALA A 92 -5.91 -3.55 -3.65
C ALA A 92 -7.32 -3.19 -3.14
N ALA A 93 -7.88 -3.97 -2.23
CA ALA A 93 -9.20 -3.70 -1.65
C ALA A 93 -9.24 -2.38 -0.85
N ARG A 94 -8.14 -2.02 -0.16
CA ARG A 94 -8.05 -0.72 0.53
C ARG A 94 -7.98 0.43 -0.47
N LEU A 95 -7.30 0.23 -1.59
CA LEU A 95 -7.17 1.20 -2.67
C LEU A 95 -8.36 1.24 -3.62
N ALA A 96 -9.42 0.46 -3.36
CA ALA A 96 -10.63 0.49 -4.16
C ALA A 96 -11.30 1.88 -4.12
N PHE A 97 -11.75 2.36 -5.28
CA PHE A 97 -12.37 3.68 -5.43
C PHE A 97 -13.56 3.58 -6.38
N HIS A 98 -14.70 4.17 -6.01
CA HIS A 98 -15.97 4.05 -6.75
C HIS A 98 -16.44 2.62 -7.08
N GLY A 99 -15.98 1.62 -6.31
CA GLY A 99 -16.30 0.21 -6.54
C GLY A 99 -15.32 -0.53 -7.45
N ASP A 100 -14.40 0.20 -8.08
CA ASP A 100 -13.30 -0.39 -8.85
C ASP A 100 -12.16 -0.78 -7.91
N THR A 101 -11.48 -1.89 -8.18
CA THR A 101 -10.30 -2.36 -7.43
C THR A 101 -9.10 -2.40 -8.37
N PRO A 102 -7.94 -1.81 -8.01
CA PRO A 102 -6.81 -1.78 -8.91
C PRO A 102 -6.19 -3.16 -9.06
N MET A 103 -6.11 -3.66 -10.29
CA MET A 103 -5.62 -5.02 -10.56
C MET A 103 -4.09 -5.10 -10.59
N GLY A 104 -3.41 -4.07 -11.10
CA GLY A 104 -1.96 -4.06 -11.27
C GLY A 104 -1.14 -3.51 -10.10
N VAL A 105 -1.76 -3.16 -8.96
CA VAL A 105 -1.03 -2.47 -7.89
C VAL A 105 0.04 -3.34 -7.23
N ASP A 106 -0.17 -4.66 -7.16
CA ASP A 106 0.84 -5.60 -6.65
C ASP A 106 2.10 -5.61 -7.52
N GLU A 107 1.93 -5.52 -8.84
CA GLU A 107 3.05 -5.43 -9.79
C GLU A 107 3.87 -4.16 -9.58
N VAL A 108 3.20 -3.05 -9.27
CA VAL A 108 3.88 -1.79 -8.93
C VAL A 108 4.71 -1.95 -7.66
N VAL A 109 4.16 -2.59 -6.62
CA VAL A 109 4.89 -2.85 -5.37
C VAL A 109 6.11 -3.72 -5.63
N ASP A 110 5.98 -4.77 -6.43
CA ASP A 110 7.09 -5.66 -6.79
C ASP A 110 8.17 -4.92 -7.60
N ASP A 111 7.78 -3.99 -8.47
CA ASP A 111 8.72 -3.15 -9.22
C ASP A 111 9.40 -2.09 -8.35
N MET A 112 8.70 -1.49 -7.39
CA MET A 112 9.29 -0.58 -6.41
C MET A 112 10.33 -1.29 -5.54
N VAL A 113 10.08 -2.55 -5.16
CA VAL A 113 11.09 -3.38 -4.46
C VAL A 113 12.29 -3.61 -5.37
N ARG A 114 12.08 -3.95 -6.65
CA ARG A 114 13.17 -4.19 -7.60
C ARG A 114 14.02 -2.95 -7.89
N GLN A 115 13.40 -1.76 -7.89
CA GLN A 115 14.09 -0.48 -8.06
C GLN A 115 14.79 0.02 -6.78
N GLY A 116 14.51 -0.59 -5.64
CA GLY A 116 15.07 -0.22 -4.34
C GLY A 116 14.33 0.90 -3.62
N ASP A 117 13.16 1.31 -4.12
CA ASP A 117 12.28 2.29 -3.45
C ASP A 117 11.62 1.70 -2.20
N LEU A 118 11.40 0.38 -2.19
CA LEU A 118 10.90 -0.38 -1.06
C LEU A 118 11.86 -1.50 -0.70
N VAL A 119 11.93 -1.82 0.59
CA VAL A 119 12.71 -2.95 1.09
C VAL A 119 11.75 -3.94 1.75
N PRO A 120 11.78 -5.24 1.39
CA PRO A 120 11.00 -6.24 2.09
C PRO A 120 11.36 -6.27 3.57
N MET A 121 10.34 -6.34 4.45
CA MET A 121 10.57 -6.30 5.90
C MET A 121 11.49 -7.43 6.38
N SER A 122 11.42 -8.61 5.74
CA SER A 122 12.30 -9.74 6.01
C SER A 122 13.77 -9.41 5.77
N GLU A 123 14.08 -8.58 4.78
CA GLU A 123 15.45 -8.16 4.48
C GLU A 123 15.90 -7.01 5.40
N PHE A 124 15.00 -6.07 5.68
CA PHE A 124 15.27 -4.95 6.59
C PHE A 124 15.63 -5.41 8.01
N LEU A 125 14.90 -6.40 8.55
CA LEU A 125 15.12 -6.89 9.91
C LEU A 125 16.39 -7.74 10.05
N VAL A 126 16.82 -8.44 8.99
CA VAL A 126 18.06 -9.22 9.02
C VAL A 126 19.30 -8.32 9.09
N GLY A 127 19.24 -7.11 8.53
CA GLY A 127 20.33 -6.12 8.60
C GLY A 127 20.45 -5.36 9.93
N SER A 128 19.48 -5.48 10.84
CA SER A 128 19.45 -4.75 12.12
C SER A 128 20.04 -5.53 13.30
N GLY A 129 20.58 -6.73 13.05
CA GLY A 129 21.12 -7.64 14.05
C GLY A 129 22.59 -8.02 13.84
N ALA A 130 23.44 -7.06 13.44
CA ALA A 130 24.90 -7.23 13.36
C ALA A 130 25.62 -6.18 14.21
#